data_AF-A0A094MLA3-F1
#
_entry.id   AF-A0A094MLA3-F1
#
_cell.length_a   1.000
_cell.length_b   1.000
_cell.length_c   1.000
_cell.angle_alpha   90.00
_cell.angle_beta   90.00
_cell.angle_gamma   90.00
#
_symmetry.space_group_name_H-M   'P 1'
#
loop_
_entity.id
_entity.type
_entity.pdbx_description
1 polymer ?
#
loop_
_entity_poly.entity_id
_entity_poly.type
_entity_poly.pdbx_seq_one_letter_code
_entity_poly.pdbx_strand_id
1 'polypeptide(L)'
;LHLVALNLPFSGDMRADFQCFQQAQLAGLTSTYRAFLSSHLQDLATVVRKSDRYHLPIVNLKGETLFDNWESIFNGNGGQFNIHIPIYSFDGRNVMTDPSWPQKVIWHGSTANGIRLVSNYCEAWHTADLGAMGQASPLETGKLLDQKVFSCSHQFIVLCIENSFVS
;
A
#
# COMPACT_ATOMS: atom_id res chain seq x y z
N LEU A 1 10.13 -8.85 3.50
CA LEU A 1 9.20 -7.87 4.09
C LEU A 1 7.80 -8.18 3.58
N HIS A 2 6.83 -8.33 4.48
CA HIS A 2 5.46 -8.65 4.11
C HIS A 2 4.70 -7.40 3.68
N LEU A 3 4.04 -7.47 2.52
CA LEU A 3 3.08 -6.50 2.01
C LEU A 3 1.67 -7.09 2.15
N VAL A 4 0.85 -6.45 2.97
CA VAL A 4 -0.44 -6.98 3.45
C VAL A 4 -1.48 -5.86 3.36
N ALA A 5 -2.73 -6.17 3.03
CA ALA A 5 -3.79 -5.17 3.02
C ALA A 5 -4.42 -4.97 4.41
N LEU A 6 -4.97 -3.79 4.66
CA LEU A 6 -5.96 -3.63 5.73
C LEU A 6 -7.19 -4.50 5.44
N ASN A 7 -7.97 -4.83 6.47
CA ASN A 7 -9.14 -5.72 6.42
C ASN A 7 -10.40 -5.06 5.83
N LEU A 8 -10.39 -3.76 5.54
CA LEU A 8 -11.50 -3.08 4.86
C LEU A 8 -10.93 -2.02 3.91
N PRO A 9 -11.69 -1.60 2.89
CA PRO A 9 -11.33 -0.43 2.09
C PRO A 9 -11.50 0.86 2.90
N PHE A 10 -10.72 1.90 2.57
CA PHE A 10 -10.73 3.20 3.24
C PHE A 10 -10.87 4.35 2.25
N SER A 11 -11.59 5.39 2.68
CA SER A 11 -11.58 6.71 2.06
C SER A 11 -10.25 7.43 2.29
N GLY A 12 -10.11 8.60 1.69
CA GLY A 12 -8.96 9.48 1.88
C GLY A 12 -8.78 9.96 3.32
N ASP A 13 -9.81 10.01 4.16
CA ASP A 13 -9.66 10.30 5.59
C ASP A 13 -9.38 9.01 6.38
N MET A 14 -8.12 8.83 6.78
CA MET A 14 -7.70 7.63 7.49
C MET A 14 -6.47 7.84 8.37
N ARG A 15 -6.45 7.14 9.51
CA ARG A 15 -5.26 7.00 10.36
C ARG A 15 -4.44 5.78 9.92
N ALA A 16 -3.90 5.83 8.70
CA ALA A 16 -3.38 4.64 8.00
C ALA A 16 -2.30 3.85 8.76
N ASP A 17 -1.26 4.52 9.27
CA ASP A 17 -0.20 3.85 10.06
C ASP A 17 -0.75 3.20 11.34
N PHE A 18 -1.71 3.86 12.01
CA PHE A 18 -2.37 3.31 13.19
C PHE A 18 -3.20 2.07 12.85
N GLN A 19 -3.92 2.07 11.71
CA GLN A 19 -4.68 0.92 11.24
C GLN A 19 -3.75 -0.26 10.90
N CYS A 20 -2.64 -0.01 10.21
CA CYS A 20 -1.65 -1.06 9.91
C CYS A 20 -1.08 -1.67 11.19
N PHE A 21 -0.71 -0.84 12.16
CA PHE A 21 -0.24 -1.29 13.47
C PHE A 21 -1.29 -2.12 14.22
N GLN A 22 -2.51 -1.59 14.35
CA GLN A 22 -3.59 -2.22 15.10
C GLN A 22 -3.97 -3.59 14.51
N GLN A 23 -4.15 -3.67 13.19
CA GLN A 23 -4.59 -4.90 12.54
C GLN A 23 -3.49 -5.96 12.50
N ALA A 24 -2.22 -5.56 12.33
CA ALA A 24 -1.08 -6.47 12.46
C ALA A 24 -1.03 -7.11 13.86
N GLN A 25 -1.21 -6.30 14.92
CA GLN A 25 -1.23 -6.79 16.31
C GLN A 25 -2.40 -7.76 16.56
N LEU A 26 -3.60 -7.44 16.06
CA LEU A 26 -4.77 -8.33 16.17
C LEU A 26 -4.58 -9.64 15.40
N ALA A 27 -3.80 -9.64 14.32
CA ALA A 27 -3.41 -10.83 13.58
C ALA A 27 -2.23 -11.59 14.22
N GLY A 28 -1.71 -11.13 15.37
CA GLY A 28 -0.60 -11.77 16.08
C GLY A 28 0.78 -11.53 15.46
N LEU A 29 0.91 -10.55 14.56
CA LEU A 29 2.17 -10.21 13.91
C LEU A 29 2.99 -9.26 14.79
N THR A 30 4.26 -9.60 15.01
CA THR A 30 5.17 -8.86 15.89
C THR A 30 6.00 -7.79 15.17
N SER A 31 6.14 -7.89 13.85
CA SER A 31 6.84 -6.89 13.03
C SER A 31 6.15 -5.52 13.06
N THR A 32 6.91 -4.46 12.76
CA THR A 32 6.35 -3.11 12.64
C THR A 32 5.82 -2.88 11.22
N TYR A 33 4.50 -2.74 11.10
CA TYR A 33 3.83 -2.41 9.84
C TYR A 33 3.56 -0.92 9.72
N ARG A 34 3.77 -0.40 8.51
CA ARG A 34 3.47 0.98 8.13
C ARG A 34 2.66 1.03 6.85
N ALA A 35 1.87 2.09 6.67
CA ALA A 35 1.07 2.26 5.48
C ALA A 35 1.96 2.42 4.23
N PHE A 36 1.59 1.72 3.16
CA PHE A 36 2.16 1.87 1.83
C PHE A 36 1.58 3.13 1.17
N LEU A 37 1.84 4.29 1.77
CA LEU A 37 1.36 5.58 1.29
C LEU A 37 2.50 6.61 1.38
N SER A 38 2.51 7.57 0.47
CA SER A 38 3.20 8.84 0.76
C SER A 38 2.40 9.62 1.80
N SER A 39 3.07 10.37 2.68
CA SER A 39 2.44 11.23 3.69
C SER A 39 3.00 12.65 3.64
N HIS A 40 2.57 13.52 4.56
CA HIS A 40 2.98 14.93 4.59
C HIS A 40 4.51 15.12 4.56
N LEU A 41 5.24 14.32 5.34
CA LEU A 41 6.70 14.46 5.53
C LEU A 41 7.52 13.29 4.94
N GLN A 42 6.87 12.32 4.30
CA GLN A 42 7.56 11.11 3.88
C GLN A 42 7.11 10.64 2.51
N ASP A 43 8.10 10.43 1.64
CA ASP A 43 7.92 9.77 0.36
C ASP A 43 7.75 8.26 0.58
N LEU A 44 6.82 7.65 -0.15
CA LEU A 44 6.54 6.21 -0.07
C LEU A 44 7.82 5.37 -0.19
N ALA A 45 8.69 5.67 -1.16
CA ALA A 45 9.96 4.93 -1.36
C ALA A 45 10.88 4.92 -0.13
N THR A 46 10.63 5.79 0.86
CA THR A 46 11.43 5.90 2.08
C THR A 46 10.80 5.23 3.32
N VAL A 47 9.61 4.62 3.19
CA VAL A 47 8.91 3.95 4.31
C VAL A 47 9.72 2.79 4.88
N VAL A 48 10.34 1.97 4.02
CA VAL A 48 11.24 0.88 4.42
C VAL A 48 12.62 1.42 4.79
N ARG A 49 13.21 0.89 5.86
CA ARG A 49 14.57 1.25 6.31
C ARG A 49 15.60 0.99 5.22
N LYS A 50 16.56 1.91 5.05
CA LYS A 50 17.55 1.89 3.97
C LYS A 50 18.34 0.57 3.87
N SER A 51 18.68 -0.05 5.01
CA SER A 51 19.40 -1.33 5.07
C SER A 51 18.65 -2.50 4.42
N ASP A 52 17.33 -2.42 4.39
CA ASP A 52 16.46 -3.56 4.09
C ASP A 52 15.94 -3.51 2.65
N ARG A 53 16.25 -2.44 1.91
CA ARG A 53 15.62 -2.15 0.60
C ARG A 53 16.11 -3.00 -0.56
N TYR A 54 17.35 -3.49 -0.51
CA TYR A 54 18.00 -4.15 -1.65
C TYR A 54 18.07 -5.68 -1.53
N HIS A 55 18.04 -6.22 -0.32
CA HIS A 55 18.39 -7.63 -0.07
C HIS A 55 17.25 -8.49 0.43
N LEU A 56 16.09 -7.89 0.72
CA LEU A 56 14.91 -8.61 1.22
C LEU A 56 13.80 -8.61 0.18
N PRO A 57 13.23 -9.78 -0.17
CA PRO A 57 12.08 -9.84 -1.06
C PRO A 57 10.85 -9.23 -0.40
N ILE A 58 9.96 -8.70 -1.24
CA ILE A 58 8.63 -8.28 -0.81
C ILE A 58 7.68 -9.45 -1.07
N VAL A 59 7.08 -9.96 0.00
CA VAL A 59 6.21 -11.16 -0.04
C VAL A 59 4.80 -10.79 0.41
N ASN A 60 3.79 -11.57 0.03
CA ASN A 60 2.45 -11.44 0.61
C ASN A 60 2.39 -12.05 2.03
N LEU A 61 1.22 -12.01 2.69
CA LEU A 61 1.03 -12.57 4.04
C LEU A 61 1.41 -14.06 4.18
N LYS A 62 1.37 -14.83 3.10
CA LYS A 62 1.70 -16.28 3.09
C LYS A 62 3.15 -16.57 2.68
N GLY A 63 3.97 -15.54 2.48
CA GLY A 63 5.37 -15.69 2.09
C GLY A 63 5.59 -15.88 0.58
N GLU A 64 4.57 -15.70 -0.26
CA GLU A 64 4.72 -15.77 -1.72
C GLU A 64 5.31 -14.44 -2.23
N THR A 65 6.38 -14.51 -3.03
CA THR A 65 7.10 -13.32 -3.53
C THR A 65 6.26 -12.49 -4.49
N LEU A 66 6.11 -11.21 -4.20
CA LEU A 66 5.48 -10.19 -5.06
C LEU A 66 6.54 -9.39 -5.84
N PHE A 67 7.65 -9.03 -5.18
CA PHE A 67 8.76 -8.27 -5.77
C PHE A 67 10.11 -8.77 -5.27
N ASP A 68 11.13 -8.68 -6.12
CA ASP A 68 12.50 -9.09 -5.78
C ASP A 68 13.07 -8.34 -4.56
N ASN A 69 12.77 -7.04 -4.45
CA ASN A 69 13.12 -6.20 -3.31
C ASN A 69 12.30 -4.89 -3.31
N TRP A 70 12.54 -4.00 -2.35
CA TRP A 70 11.80 -2.75 -2.21
C TRP A 70 12.08 -1.76 -3.36
N GLU A 71 13.34 -1.63 -3.76
CA GLU A 71 13.74 -0.67 -4.81
C GLU A 71 13.16 -1.03 -6.18
N SER A 72 12.94 -2.33 -6.46
CA SER A 72 12.37 -2.76 -7.74
C SER A 72 10.94 -2.27 -7.97
N ILE A 73 10.21 -1.89 -6.90
CA ILE A 73 8.88 -1.28 -6.99
C ILE A 73 8.95 0.14 -7.60
N PHE A 74 10.03 0.88 -7.34
CA PHE A 74 10.14 2.32 -7.61
C PHE A 74 11.08 2.66 -8.78
N ASN A 75 11.30 1.71 -9.70
CA ASN A 75 12.17 1.88 -10.87
C ASN A 75 11.51 2.64 -12.04
N GLY A 76 10.31 3.19 -11.83
CA GLY A 76 9.53 3.92 -12.84
C GLY A 76 8.57 3.07 -13.68
N ASN A 77 8.56 1.74 -13.55
CA ASN A 77 7.62 0.87 -14.27
C ASN A 77 6.20 0.87 -13.68
N GLY A 78 6.00 1.54 -12.54
CA GLY A 78 4.74 1.60 -11.81
C GLY A 78 4.55 0.46 -10.80
N GLY A 79 5.64 -0.16 -10.31
CA GLY A 79 5.55 -1.30 -9.38
C GLY A 79 4.84 -2.48 -10.02
N GLN A 80 5.29 -2.88 -11.21
CA GLN A 80 4.69 -3.99 -11.94
C GLN A 80 4.81 -5.31 -11.17
N PHE A 81 3.72 -6.05 -11.03
CA PHE A 81 3.68 -7.32 -10.29
C PHE A 81 2.84 -8.38 -11.00
N ASN A 82 3.02 -9.64 -10.60
CA ASN A 82 2.22 -10.75 -11.13
C ASN A 82 0.84 -10.81 -10.44
N ILE A 83 -0.21 -10.45 -11.17
CA ILE A 83 -1.60 -10.43 -10.66
C ILE A 83 -2.13 -11.80 -10.22
N HIS A 84 -1.48 -12.90 -10.62
CA HIS A 84 -1.87 -14.24 -10.20
C HIS A 84 -1.41 -14.58 -8.77
N ILE A 85 -0.49 -13.79 -8.21
CA ILE A 85 -0.03 -13.95 -6.83
C ILE A 85 -0.95 -13.10 -5.93
N PRO A 86 -1.68 -13.70 -4.98
CA PRO A 86 -2.63 -12.98 -4.16
C PRO A 86 -1.98 -11.92 -3.28
N ILE A 87 -2.70 -10.80 -3.09
CA ILE A 87 -2.45 -9.89 -1.97
C ILE A 87 -3.50 -10.21 -0.91
N TYR A 88 -3.05 -10.52 0.29
CA TYR A 88 -3.94 -10.88 1.40
C TYR A 88 -4.11 -9.70 2.37
N SER A 89 -5.30 -9.56 2.94
CA SER A 89 -5.54 -8.74 4.13
C SER A 89 -4.97 -9.41 5.39
N PHE A 90 -4.83 -8.68 6.49
CA PHE A 90 -4.35 -9.23 7.77
C PHE A 90 -5.19 -10.41 8.29
N ASP A 91 -6.48 -10.46 8.00
CA ASP A 91 -7.37 -11.58 8.32
C ASP A 91 -7.40 -12.70 7.24
N GLY A 92 -6.48 -12.66 6.27
CA GLY A 92 -6.21 -13.76 5.34
C GLY A 92 -7.08 -13.82 4.08
N ARG A 93 -7.88 -12.78 3.79
CA ARG A 93 -8.72 -12.71 2.59
C ARG A 93 -7.93 -12.19 1.40
N ASN A 94 -8.13 -12.80 0.22
CA ASN A 94 -7.50 -12.32 -1.02
C ASN A 94 -8.26 -11.10 -1.54
N VAL A 95 -7.62 -9.92 -1.50
CA VAL A 95 -8.28 -8.65 -1.85
C VAL A 95 -8.70 -8.58 -3.32
N MET A 96 -8.04 -9.35 -4.20
CA MET A 96 -8.37 -9.39 -5.63
C MET A 96 -9.70 -10.11 -5.90
N THR A 97 -10.09 -11.06 -5.06
CA THR A 97 -11.27 -11.92 -5.30
C THR A 97 -12.38 -11.72 -4.27
N ASP A 98 -12.04 -11.26 -3.06
CA ASP A 98 -13.01 -11.09 -1.98
C ASP A 98 -13.97 -9.92 -2.28
N PRO A 99 -15.30 -10.09 -2.09
CA PRO A 99 -16.28 -9.05 -2.39
C PRO A 99 -16.24 -7.85 -1.44
N SER A 100 -15.55 -7.95 -0.30
CA SER A 100 -15.43 -6.84 0.66
C SER A 100 -14.67 -5.64 0.11
N TRP A 101 -13.88 -5.83 -0.96
CA TRP A 101 -13.28 -4.75 -1.76
C TRP A 101 -13.96 -4.70 -3.12
N PRO A 102 -15.08 -3.98 -3.29
CA PRO A 102 -15.77 -3.94 -4.58
C PRO A 102 -14.91 -3.29 -5.67
N GLN A 103 -14.01 -2.37 -5.30
CA GLN A 103 -13.09 -1.70 -6.21
C GLN A 103 -11.66 -2.21 -5.98
N LYS A 104 -11.06 -2.82 -7.00
CA LYS A 104 -9.70 -3.41 -6.95
C LYS A 104 -8.64 -2.35 -7.23
N VAL A 105 -8.69 -1.26 -6.47
CA VAL A 105 -7.82 -0.09 -6.59
C VAL A 105 -7.11 0.10 -5.26
N ILE A 106 -5.83 0.47 -5.29
CA ILE A 106 -5.06 0.80 -4.08
C ILE A 106 -4.74 2.29 -4.01
N TRP A 107 -4.82 2.89 -2.82
CA TRP A 107 -4.26 4.22 -2.57
C TRP A 107 -2.73 4.16 -2.48
N HIS A 108 -2.03 5.17 -3.00
CA HIS A 108 -0.57 5.33 -2.79
C HIS A 108 -0.08 6.79 -2.68
N GLY A 109 -0.78 7.78 -3.26
CA GLY A 109 -0.42 9.20 -3.11
C GLY A 109 0.96 9.59 -3.68
N SER A 110 1.49 8.80 -4.62
CA SER A 110 2.91 8.85 -5.01
C SER A 110 3.09 8.82 -6.52
N THR A 111 4.22 9.33 -7.01
CA THR A 111 4.68 9.07 -8.39
C THR A 111 5.08 7.60 -8.57
N ALA A 112 5.35 7.19 -9.80
CA ALA A 112 5.87 5.85 -10.11
C ALA A 112 7.24 5.54 -9.47
N ASN A 113 7.96 6.58 -9.02
CA ASN A 113 9.23 6.46 -8.28
C ASN A 113 9.03 6.58 -6.76
N GLY A 114 7.79 6.55 -6.28
CA GLY A 114 7.47 6.59 -4.85
C GLY A 114 7.68 7.95 -4.18
N ILE A 115 7.73 9.04 -4.95
CA ILE A 115 7.84 10.41 -4.44
C ILE A 115 6.44 10.95 -4.15
N ARG A 116 6.25 11.66 -3.02
CA ARG A 116 4.93 12.17 -2.63
C ARG A 116 4.39 13.20 -3.62
N LEU A 117 3.08 13.10 -3.89
CA LEU A 117 2.34 14.08 -4.69
C LEU A 117 1.42 14.88 -3.78
N VAL A 118 1.89 16.03 -3.31
CA VAL A 118 1.18 16.89 -2.35
C VAL A 118 -0.21 17.32 -2.85
N SER A 119 -0.38 17.45 -4.17
CA SER A 119 -1.68 17.77 -4.77
C SER A 119 -2.66 16.59 -4.82
N ASN A 120 -2.17 15.34 -4.71
CA ASN A 120 -2.93 14.13 -4.98
C ASN A 120 -2.69 13.05 -3.90
N TYR A 121 -2.85 13.41 -2.63
CA TYR A 121 -2.75 12.50 -1.49
C TYR A 121 -3.80 12.79 -0.41
N CYS A 122 -4.99 13.27 -0.81
CA CYS A 122 -6.12 13.52 0.09
C CYS A 122 -5.76 14.38 1.31
N GLU A 123 -5.05 15.49 1.08
CA GLU A 123 -4.55 16.39 2.14
C GLU A 123 -3.77 15.65 3.23
N ALA A 124 -2.84 14.79 2.80
CA ALA A 124 -2.10 13.87 3.66
C ALA A 124 -2.98 12.84 4.39
N TRP A 125 -4.02 12.37 3.68
CA TRP A 125 -5.01 11.39 4.13
C TRP A 125 -5.89 11.84 5.31
N HIS A 126 -6.31 13.11 5.26
CA HIS A 126 -7.16 13.76 6.27
C HIS A 126 -8.50 14.26 5.73
N THR A 127 -8.84 13.94 4.47
CA THR A 127 -10.15 14.29 3.89
C THR A 127 -10.71 13.17 3.03
N ALA A 128 -12.02 12.98 3.12
CA ALA A 128 -12.82 12.14 2.24
C ALA A 128 -13.71 12.97 1.29
N ASP A 129 -13.40 14.26 1.12
CA ASP A 129 -14.21 15.17 0.32
C ASP A 129 -14.27 14.75 -1.15
N LEU A 130 -15.44 14.99 -1.76
CA LEU A 130 -15.67 14.64 -3.16
C LEU A 130 -14.72 15.39 -4.11
N GLY A 131 -14.40 16.65 -3.80
CA GLY A 131 -13.52 17.50 -4.61
C GLY A 131 -12.03 17.31 -4.35
N ALA A 132 -11.65 16.65 -3.25
CA ALA A 132 -10.26 16.31 -2.96
C ALA A 132 -9.83 15.09 -3.77
N MET A 133 -8.57 15.06 -4.17
CA MET A 133 -8.03 14.05 -5.08
C MET A 133 -6.86 13.27 -4.45
N GLY A 134 -6.78 11.99 -4.79
CA GLY A 134 -5.71 11.08 -4.38
C GLY A 134 -5.17 10.28 -5.56
N GLN A 135 -3.87 9.95 -5.53
CA GLN A 135 -3.30 8.97 -6.45
C GLN A 135 -3.57 7.55 -5.99
N ALA A 136 -4.07 6.74 -6.92
CA ALA A 136 -4.41 5.35 -6.73
C ALA A 136 -4.03 4.52 -7.97
N SER A 137 -3.95 3.20 -7.81
CA SER A 137 -3.58 2.26 -8.86
C SER A 137 -4.61 1.12 -8.97
N PRO A 138 -5.30 0.96 -10.12
CA PRO A 138 -6.13 -0.21 -10.38
C PRO A 138 -5.27 -1.47 -10.50
N LEU A 139 -5.44 -2.44 -9.62
CA LEU A 139 -4.61 -3.64 -9.55
C LEU A 139 -4.74 -4.55 -10.79
N GLU A 140 -5.85 -4.44 -11.52
CA GLU A 140 -6.07 -5.15 -12.79
C GLU A 140 -5.03 -4.79 -13.86
N THR A 141 -4.38 -3.62 -13.77
CA THR A 141 -3.30 -3.25 -14.68
C THR A 141 -1.97 -3.93 -14.34
N GLY A 142 -1.92 -4.74 -13.27
CA GLY A 142 -0.71 -5.38 -12.77
C GLY A 142 0.33 -4.40 -12.24
N LYS A 143 -0.12 -3.27 -11.68
CA LYS A 143 0.74 -2.20 -11.13
C LYS A 143 0.27 -1.76 -9.76
N LEU A 144 1.21 -1.45 -8.86
CA LEU A 144 0.91 -0.80 -7.57
C LEU A 144 0.96 0.72 -7.63
N LEU A 145 1.65 1.29 -8.62
CA LEU A 145 1.88 2.72 -8.75
C LEU A 145 1.47 3.21 -10.15
N ASP A 146 0.39 2.66 -10.72
CA ASP A 146 -0.26 3.31 -11.87
C ASP A 146 -0.72 4.71 -11.46
N GLN A 147 -0.70 5.65 -12.39
CA GLN A 147 -0.87 7.07 -12.07
C GLN A 147 -2.31 7.52 -12.35
N LYS A 148 -3.27 7.01 -11.56
CA LYS A 148 -4.69 7.35 -11.69
C LYS A 148 -5.18 8.19 -10.51
N VAL A 149 -5.81 9.31 -10.84
CA VAL A 149 -6.35 10.24 -9.86
C VAL A 149 -7.82 9.88 -9.60
N PHE A 150 -8.19 9.75 -8.33
CA PHE A 150 -9.56 9.49 -7.89
C PHE A 150 -9.98 10.46 -6.79
N SER A 151 -11.28 10.66 -6.66
CA SER A 151 -11.85 11.42 -5.53
C SER A 151 -11.59 10.69 -4.21
N CYS A 152 -11.18 11.44 -3.19
CA CYS A 152 -10.91 10.93 -1.83
C CYS A 152 -12.13 10.34 -1.12
N SER A 153 -13.33 10.57 -1.64
CA SER A 153 -14.57 9.93 -1.17
C SER A 153 -14.65 8.42 -1.49
N HIS A 154 -13.86 7.93 -2.47
CA HIS A 154 -13.83 6.52 -2.82
C HIS A 154 -13.17 5.68 -1.74
N GLN A 155 -13.69 4.47 -1.53
CA GLN A 155 -13.11 3.52 -0.59
C GLN A 155 -12.28 2.48 -1.35
N PHE A 156 -10.96 2.53 -1.16
CA PHE A 156 -10.01 1.67 -1.86
C PHE A 156 -9.15 0.87 -0.90
N ILE A 157 -8.44 -0.11 -1.45
CA ILE A 157 -7.50 -0.94 -0.71
C ILE A 157 -6.36 -0.03 -0.19
N VAL A 158 -5.96 -0.26 1.06
CA VAL A 158 -4.76 0.34 1.66
C VAL A 158 -3.83 -0.79 2.02
N LEU A 159 -2.60 -0.73 1.52
CA LEU A 159 -1.57 -1.72 1.82
C LEU A 159 -0.71 -1.25 3.01
N CYS A 160 -0.12 -2.22 3.68
CA CYS A 160 0.77 -2.10 4.82
C CYS A 160 2.04 -2.91 4.52
N ILE A 161 3.20 -2.34 4.81
CA ILE A 161 4.51 -2.96 4.59
C ILE A 161 5.24 -3.08 5.92
N GLU A 162 5.87 -4.23 6.16
CA GLU A 162 6.91 -4.33 7.21
C GLU A 162 8.02 -3.33 6.92
N ASN A 163 8.19 -2.33 7.78
CA ASN A 163 9.13 -1.25 7.52
C ASN A 163 10.58 -1.62 7.80
N SER A 164 10.80 -2.75 8.47
CA SER A 164 12.10 -3.31 8.78
C SER A 164 12.02 -4.78 9.11
N PHE A 165 13.11 -5.50 8.86
CA PHE A 165 13.30 -6.85 9.36
C PHE A 165 14.07 -6.78 10.69
N VAL A 166 13.46 -7.27 11.76
CA VAL A 166 14.14 -7.42 13.05
C VAL A 166 14.43 -8.91 13.24
N SER A 167 15.73 -9.24 13.23
CA SER A 167 16.24 -10.59 13.51
C SER A 167 16.07 -10.98 14.96
#